data_AF-U7D581-F1
#
_entry.id   AF-U7D581-F1
#
_cell.length_a   1.000
_cell.length_b   1.000
_cell.length_c   1.000
_cell.angle_alpha   90.00
_cell.angle_beta   90.00
_cell.angle_gamma   90.00
#
_symmetry.space_group_name_H-M   'P 1'
#
loop_
_entity.id
_entity.type
_entity.pdbx_description
1 polymer ?
#
loop_
_entity_poly.entity_id
_entity_poly.type
_entity_poly.pdbx_seq_one_letter_code
_entity_poly.pdbx_strand_id
1 'polypeptide(L)'
;MFTIEYLVRIWTANIHPAYKKPLWGNLKFAATPLLIIDLLAILPFYLPFLGVDLRLLRVFRIHRLLRLFKIARYSTALSHITSVFRDKKEELFTALFFTFLLLVLTATLMYHIENPAQPEVFSSIPQTIWWGVAALTTVGYGDIYPITPQGQILGAIIAIIGIGIFALPAGILASGFSE
;
A
#
# COMPACT_ATOMS: atom_id res chain seq x y z
N MET A 1 -10.12 25.72 14.87
CA MET A 1 -10.32 25.65 13.40
C MET A 1 -10.85 24.29 12.95
N PHE A 2 -10.07 23.20 13.00
CA PHE A 2 -10.52 21.88 12.49
C PHE A 2 -11.73 21.28 13.21
N THR A 3 -11.86 21.44 14.53
CA THR A 3 -13.06 21.01 15.27
C THR A 3 -14.31 21.75 14.82
N ILE A 4 -14.20 23.08 14.63
CA ILE A 4 -15.32 23.92 14.18
C ILE A 4 -15.73 23.51 12.76
N GLU A 5 -14.75 23.30 11.87
CA GLU A 5 -14.99 22.80 10.52
C GLU A 5 -15.69 21.43 10.51
N TYR A 6 -15.29 20.51 11.40
CA TYR A 6 -15.91 19.18 11.55
C TYR A 6 -17.36 19.27 12.03
N LEU A 7 -17.62 20.08 13.06
CA LEU A 7 -18.97 20.28 13.61
C LEU A 7 -19.91 20.96 12.61
N VAL A 8 -19.44 22.00 11.92
CA VAL A 8 -20.21 22.67 10.86
C VAL A 8 -20.55 21.70 9.73
N ARG A 9 -19.62 20.82 9.32
CA ARG A 9 -19.89 19.80 8.30
C ARG A 9 -20.99 18.83 8.68
N ILE A 10 -20.96 18.30 9.90
CA ILE A 10 -22.02 17.41 10.42
C ILE A 10 -23.35 18.16 10.46
N TRP A 11 -23.34 19.42 10.88
CA TRP A 11 -24.56 20.22 10.94
C TRP A 11 -25.17 20.51 9.57
N THR A 12 -24.33 20.78 8.55
CA THR A 12 -24.76 21.00 7.16
C THR A 12 -25.10 19.71 6.38
N ALA A 13 -24.84 18.52 6.93
CA ALA A 13 -25.03 17.25 6.22
C ALA A 13 -26.49 16.99 5.81
N ASN A 14 -27.43 17.51 6.60
CA ASN A 14 -28.88 17.41 6.35
C ASN A 14 -29.35 18.14 5.08
N ILE A 15 -28.51 18.99 4.47
CA ILE A 15 -28.81 19.70 3.22
C ILE A 15 -28.71 18.75 2.02
N HIS A 16 -27.87 17.71 2.10
CA HIS A 16 -27.71 16.75 1.00
C HIS A 16 -28.88 15.75 0.98
N PRO A 17 -29.52 15.51 -0.18
CA PRO A 17 -30.72 14.68 -0.29
C PRO A 17 -30.55 13.25 0.25
N ALA A 18 -29.33 12.72 0.21
CA ALA A 18 -28.98 11.40 0.74
C ALA A 18 -29.00 11.29 2.29
N TYR A 19 -28.97 12.41 3.02
CA TYR A 19 -28.84 12.46 4.49
C TYR A 19 -29.95 13.27 5.19
N LYS A 20 -31.12 13.43 4.53
CA LYS A 20 -32.26 14.25 5.02
C LYS A 20 -32.80 13.95 6.43
N LYS A 21 -32.54 12.77 7.01
CA LYS A 21 -33.03 12.43 8.36
C LYS A 21 -32.13 13.07 9.43
N PRO A 22 -32.65 13.92 10.33
CA PRO A 22 -31.82 14.84 11.12
C PRO A 22 -30.82 14.18 12.08
N LEU A 23 -31.16 13.05 12.68
CA LEU A 23 -30.27 12.34 13.62
C LEU A 23 -29.54 11.16 12.96
N TRP A 24 -30.28 10.33 12.21
CA TRP A 24 -29.74 9.15 11.55
C TRP A 24 -28.91 9.47 10.29
N GLY A 25 -29.25 10.53 9.57
CA GLY A 25 -28.49 11.03 8.41
C GLY A 25 -27.14 11.61 8.82
N ASN A 26 -27.12 12.38 9.91
CA ASN A 26 -25.89 12.92 10.49
C ASN A 26 -24.95 11.83 11.02
N LEU A 27 -25.48 10.81 11.70
CA LEU A 27 -24.67 9.66 12.15
C LEU A 27 -24.14 8.84 10.98
N LYS A 28 -24.96 8.61 9.94
CA LYS A 28 -24.52 7.93 8.71
C LYS A 28 -23.44 8.72 7.98
N PHE A 29 -23.54 10.04 7.95
CA PHE A 29 -22.52 10.91 7.37
C PHE A 29 -21.23 10.92 8.20
N ALA A 30 -21.33 10.95 9.53
CA ALA A 30 -20.18 10.85 10.43
C ALA A 30 -19.43 9.52 10.32
N ALA A 31 -20.11 8.44 9.93
CA ALA A 31 -19.52 7.13 9.66
C ALA A 31 -18.86 7.01 8.27
N THR A 32 -18.84 8.07 7.46
CA THR A 32 -18.14 8.06 6.17
C THR A 32 -16.62 8.04 6.40
N PRO A 33 -15.84 7.23 5.66
CA PRO A 33 -14.38 7.10 5.87
C PRO A 33 -13.64 8.44 5.96
N LEU A 34 -14.06 9.43 5.18
CA LEU A 34 -13.48 10.77 5.17
C LEU A 34 -13.75 11.57 6.46
N LEU A 35 -14.93 11.44 7.06
CA LEU A 35 -15.24 12.09 8.34
C LEU A 35 -14.58 11.36 9.51
N ILE A 36 -14.39 10.05 9.41
CA ILE A 36 -13.61 9.27 10.38
C ILE A 36 -12.16 9.76 10.40
N ILE A 37 -11.54 10.00 9.24
CA ILE A 37 -10.20 10.59 9.16
C ILE A 37 -10.17 12.00 9.78
N ASP A 38 -11.15 12.85 9.48
CA ASP A 38 -11.24 14.20 10.06
C ASP A 38 -11.39 14.12 11.61
N LEU A 39 -12.19 13.18 12.13
CA LEU A 39 -12.36 12.94 13.57
C LEU A 39 -11.05 12.46 14.22
N LEU A 40 -10.39 11.46 13.63
CA LEU A 40 -9.10 10.93 14.12
C LEU A 40 -7.99 11.98 14.08
N ALA A 41 -8.04 12.95 13.16
CA ALA A 41 -7.09 14.06 13.09
C ALA A 41 -7.28 15.10 14.21
N ILE A 42 -8.48 15.18 14.79
CA ILE A 42 -8.87 16.13 15.83
C ILE A 42 -8.79 15.50 17.23
N LEU A 43 -9.10 14.21 17.34
CA LEU A 43 -9.19 13.47 18.61
C LEU A 43 -7.97 13.66 19.53
N PRO A 44 -6.70 13.60 19.05
CA PRO A 44 -5.53 13.71 19.92
C PRO A 44 -5.31 15.09 20.54
N PHE A 45 -5.97 16.14 20.04
CA PHE A 45 -5.97 17.45 20.69
C PHE A 45 -6.74 17.43 22.02
N TYR A 46 -7.76 16.58 22.14
CA TYR A 46 -8.62 16.52 23.32
C TYR A 46 -8.16 15.48 24.36
N LEU A 47 -7.38 14.47 23.96
CA LEU A 47 -6.85 13.44 24.85
C LEU A 47 -6.06 13.98 26.07
N PRO A 48 -5.21 15.02 25.97
CA PRO A 48 -4.50 15.57 27.12
C PRO A 48 -5.43 16.16 28.19
N PHE A 49 -6.56 16.72 27.78
CA PHE A 49 -7.56 17.30 28.68
C PHE A 49 -8.38 16.23 29.43
N LEU A 50 -8.34 14.98 28.97
CA LEU A 50 -8.97 13.82 29.60
C LEU A 50 -8.03 13.08 30.57
N GLY A 51 -6.82 13.60 30.81
CA GLY A 51 -5.84 12.98 31.72
C GLY A 51 -5.07 11.81 31.11
N VAL A 52 -5.06 11.67 29.78
CA VAL A 52 -4.29 10.62 29.09
C VAL A 52 -2.80 10.94 29.12
N ASP A 53 -2.00 9.94 29.52
CA ASP A 53 -0.55 10.06 29.73
C ASP A 53 0.19 10.59 28.50
N LEU A 54 1.09 11.56 28.71
CA LEU A 54 1.82 12.29 27.68
C LEU A 54 2.76 11.38 26.86
N ARG A 55 3.10 10.20 27.38
CA ARG A 55 3.91 9.18 26.68
C ARG A 55 3.17 8.55 25.49
N LEU A 56 1.88 8.28 25.64
CA LEU A 56 1.02 7.76 24.55
C LEU A 56 0.85 8.81 23.45
N LEU A 57 0.79 10.10 23.81
CA LEU A 57 0.68 11.19 22.83
C LEU A 57 1.87 11.27 21.86
N ARG A 58 3.04 10.71 22.22
CA ARG A 58 4.23 10.67 21.35
C ARG A 58 4.00 9.74 20.15
N VAL A 59 3.44 8.55 20.39
CA VAL A 59 3.05 7.60 19.33
C VAL A 59 1.91 8.18 18.50
N PHE A 60 0.98 8.88 19.15
CA PHE A 60 -0.08 9.55 18.41
C PHE A 60 0.44 10.62 17.46
N ARG A 61 1.64 11.21 17.58
CA ARG A 61 2.12 12.27 16.64
C ARG A 61 2.00 11.89 15.16
N ILE A 62 2.08 10.59 14.81
CA ILE A 62 1.87 10.09 13.44
C ILE A 62 0.46 10.41 12.90
N HIS A 63 -0.54 10.62 13.76
CA HIS A 63 -1.89 11.09 13.40
C HIS A 63 -1.87 12.42 12.65
N ARG A 64 -0.83 13.25 12.84
CA ARG A 64 -0.70 14.51 12.11
C ARG A 64 -0.51 14.27 10.62
N LEU A 65 0.08 13.14 10.22
CA LEU A 65 0.16 12.71 8.82
C LEU A 65 -1.21 12.32 8.26
N LEU A 66 -2.16 11.90 9.10
CA LEU A 66 -3.53 11.62 8.64
C LEU A 66 -4.21 12.85 8.02
N ARG A 67 -3.75 14.05 8.39
CA ARG A 67 -4.21 15.32 7.81
C ARG A 67 -3.80 15.47 6.34
N LEU A 68 -2.76 14.77 5.88
CA LEU A 68 -2.37 14.76 4.46
C LEU A 68 -3.42 14.05 3.59
N PHE A 69 -4.11 13.04 4.11
CA PHE A 69 -5.24 12.40 3.41
C PHE A 69 -6.42 13.36 3.20
N LYS A 70 -6.49 14.48 3.94
CA LYS A 70 -7.48 15.53 3.67
C LYS A 70 -7.20 16.28 2.36
N ILE A 71 -5.93 16.40 1.96
CA ILE A 71 -5.53 16.99 0.66
C ILE A 71 -5.95 16.05 -0.48
N ALA A 72 -5.86 14.74 -0.26
CA ALA A 72 -6.30 13.73 -1.23
C ALA A 72 -7.77 13.90 -1.66
N ARG A 73 -8.63 14.42 -0.76
CA ARG A 73 -10.07 14.64 -1.02
C ARG A 73 -10.37 15.70 -2.08
N TYR A 74 -9.49 16.68 -2.24
CA TYR A 74 -9.69 17.79 -3.18
C TYR A 74 -8.79 17.68 -4.42
N SER A 75 -7.94 16.65 -4.45
CA SER A 75 -7.05 16.43 -5.57
C SER A 75 -7.78 15.68 -6.66
N THR A 76 -8.18 16.40 -7.70
CA THR A 76 -8.67 15.83 -8.96
C THR A 76 -7.69 14.77 -9.48
N ALA A 77 -6.38 15.01 -9.35
CA ALA A 77 -5.35 14.05 -9.73
C ALA A 77 -5.47 12.71 -8.98
N LEU A 78 -5.76 12.71 -7.68
CA LEU A 78 -5.95 11.45 -6.94
C LEU A 78 -7.25 10.75 -7.34
N SER A 79 -8.31 11.49 -7.66
CA SER A 79 -9.54 10.87 -8.18
C SER A 79 -9.30 10.16 -9.52
N HIS A 80 -8.48 10.73 -10.41
CA HIS A 80 -8.07 10.09 -11.66
C HIS A 80 -7.21 8.84 -11.41
N ILE A 81 -6.26 8.89 -10.48
CA ILE A 81 -5.51 7.69 -10.08
C ILE A 81 -6.48 6.60 -9.63
N THR A 82 -7.44 6.92 -8.74
CA THR A 82 -8.40 5.91 -8.25
C THR A 82 -9.33 5.37 -9.33
N SER A 83 -9.73 6.18 -10.33
CA SER A 83 -10.53 5.67 -11.45
C SER A 83 -9.73 4.68 -12.28
N VAL A 84 -8.49 5.04 -12.66
CA VAL A 84 -7.60 4.14 -13.42
C VAL A 84 -7.36 2.82 -12.69
N PHE A 85 -7.08 2.86 -11.39
CA PHE A 85 -6.92 1.65 -10.58
C PHE A 85 -8.18 0.77 -10.56
N ARG A 86 -9.37 1.39 -10.50
CA ARG A 86 -10.64 0.67 -10.50
C ARG A 86 -10.95 0.06 -11.87
N ASP A 87 -10.63 0.79 -12.93
CA ASP A 87 -10.93 0.41 -14.31
C ASP A 87 -9.96 -0.69 -14.78
N LYS A 88 -8.69 -0.64 -14.36
CA LYS A 88 -7.65 -1.65 -14.66
C LYS A 88 -7.48 -2.73 -13.58
N LYS A 89 -8.41 -2.84 -12.62
CA LYS A 89 -8.27 -3.74 -11.46
C LYS A 89 -8.03 -5.20 -11.85
N GLU A 90 -8.66 -5.69 -12.92
CA GLU A 90 -8.60 -7.08 -13.35
C GLU A 90 -7.27 -7.39 -14.02
N GLU A 91 -6.78 -6.47 -14.86
CA GLU A 91 -5.45 -6.53 -15.48
C GLU A 91 -4.35 -6.48 -14.41
N LEU A 92 -4.47 -5.56 -13.43
CA LEU A 92 -3.53 -5.44 -12.32
C LEU A 92 -3.49 -6.69 -11.46
N PHE A 93 -4.66 -7.23 -11.10
CA PHE A 93 -4.74 -8.46 -10.32
C PHE A 93 -4.07 -9.63 -11.06
N THR A 94 -4.32 -9.76 -12.35
CA THR A 94 -3.72 -10.79 -13.20
C THR A 94 -2.20 -10.64 -13.28
N ALA A 95 -1.70 -9.42 -13.52
CA ALA A 95 -0.27 -9.13 -13.57
C ALA A 95 0.43 -9.43 -12.24
N LEU A 96 -0.17 -9.00 -11.12
CA LEU A 96 0.37 -9.26 -9.78
C LEU A 96 0.33 -10.76 -9.44
N PHE A 97 -0.69 -11.49 -9.87
CA PHE A 97 -0.77 -12.93 -9.68
C PHE A 97 0.37 -13.67 -10.40
N PHE A 98 0.63 -13.37 -11.68
CA PHE A 98 1.76 -13.96 -12.41
C PHE A 98 3.11 -13.56 -11.83
N THR A 99 3.25 -12.30 -11.39
CA THR A 99 4.44 -11.77 -10.72
C THR A 99 4.72 -12.57 -9.43
N PHE A 100 3.69 -12.78 -8.62
CA PHE A 100 3.79 -13.55 -7.38
C PHE A 100 4.11 -15.03 -7.64
N LEU A 101 3.48 -15.63 -8.64
CA LEU A 101 3.76 -17.01 -9.04
C LEU A 101 5.22 -17.18 -9.48
N LEU A 102 5.72 -16.28 -10.36
CA LEU A 102 7.12 -16.27 -10.77
C LEU A 102 8.04 -16.17 -9.57
N LEU A 103 7.77 -15.22 -8.66
CA LEU A 103 8.57 -15.01 -7.46
C LEU A 103 8.67 -16.27 -6.58
N VAL A 104 7.55 -16.97 -6.34
CA VAL A 104 7.53 -18.20 -5.54
C VAL A 104 8.28 -19.33 -6.25
N LEU A 105 8.11 -19.48 -7.56
CA LEU A 105 8.83 -20.48 -8.35
C LEU A 105 10.34 -20.21 -8.33
N THR A 106 10.74 -18.98 -8.60
CA THR A 106 12.13 -18.51 -8.50
C THR A 106 12.73 -18.81 -7.14
N ALA A 107 12.02 -18.46 -6.06
CA ALA A 107 12.52 -18.64 -4.71
C ALA A 107 12.66 -20.13 -4.35
N THR A 108 11.72 -20.96 -4.75
CA THR A 108 11.73 -22.40 -4.46
C THR A 108 12.87 -23.11 -5.21
N LEU A 109 13.06 -22.79 -6.49
CA LEU A 109 14.15 -23.35 -7.30
C LEU A 109 15.51 -22.88 -6.79
N MET A 110 15.66 -21.57 -6.54
CA MET A 110 16.92 -21.02 -6.05
C MET A 110 17.28 -21.55 -4.67
N TYR A 111 16.31 -21.71 -3.77
CA TYR A 111 16.52 -22.36 -2.48
C TYR A 111 17.10 -23.77 -2.64
N HIS A 112 16.51 -24.62 -3.49
CA HIS A 112 17.01 -25.99 -3.67
C HIS A 112 18.41 -26.06 -4.29
N ILE A 113 18.77 -25.09 -5.13
CA ILE A 113 20.07 -25.06 -5.80
C ILE A 113 21.16 -24.49 -4.89
N GLU A 114 20.87 -23.40 -4.17
CA GLU A 114 21.87 -22.66 -3.40
C GLU A 114 21.93 -23.06 -1.92
N ASN A 115 20.86 -23.59 -1.33
CA ASN A 115 20.86 -23.99 0.08
C ASN A 115 22.00 -24.98 0.45
N PRO A 116 22.35 -25.98 -0.38
CA PRO A 116 23.46 -26.88 -0.06
C PRO A 116 24.83 -26.17 0.01
N ALA A 117 25.02 -25.10 -0.79
CA ALA A 117 26.27 -24.33 -0.84
C ALA A 117 26.27 -23.15 0.17
N GLN A 118 25.11 -22.60 0.48
CA GLN A 118 24.91 -21.41 1.30
C GLN A 118 23.68 -21.54 2.23
N PRO A 119 23.69 -22.50 3.17
CA PRO A 119 22.52 -22.79 4.00
C PRO A 119 22.16 -21.65 4.98
N GLU A 120 23.14 -20.82 5.35
CA GLU A 120 22.95 -19.65 6.22
C GLU A 120 22.11 -18.55 5.52
N VAL A 121 22.36 -18.34 4.23
CA VAL A 121 21.79 -17.22 3.46
C VAL A 121 20.51 -17.66 2.73
N PHE A 122 20.55 -18.82 2.07
CA PHE A 122 19.37 -19.46 1.47
C PHE A 122 18.73 -20.42 2.47
N SER A 123 18.43 -19.95 3.69
CA SER A 123 18.03 -20.79 4.83
C SER A 123 16.60 -21.32 4.78
N SER A 124 15.71 -20.63 4.06
CA SER A 124 14.31 -21.02 3.91
C SER A 124 13.72 -20.39 2.65
N ILE A 125 12.62 -20.95 2.14
CA ILE A 125 11.90 -20.38 0.99
C ILE A 125 11.51 -18.91 1.22
N PRO A 126 10.97 -18.49 2.38
CA PRO A 126 10.69 -17.08 2.66
C PRO A 126 11.93 -16.17 2.61
N GLN A 127 13.08 -16.64 3.11
CA GLN A 127 14.34 -15.91 3.01
C GLN A 127 14.76 -15.75 1.54
N THR A 128 14.59 -16.80 0.73
CA THR A 128 14.86 -16.74 -0.71
C THR A 128 13.85 -15.87 -1.47
N ILE A 129 12.60 -15.75 -0.98
CA ILE A 129 11.62 -14.80 -1.53
C ILE A 129 12.13 -13.37 -1.35
N TRP A 130 12.74 -13.01 -0.22
CA TRP A 130 13.35 -11.68 -0.04
C TRP A 130 14.39 -11.39 -1.11
N TRP A 131 15.31 -12.34 -1.35
CA TRP A 131 16.28 -12.24 -2.45
C TRP A 131 15.57 -12.07 -3.81
N GLY A 132 14.56 -12.90 -4.09
CA GLY A 132 13.79 -12.84 -5.33
C GLY A 132 13.10 -11.49 -5.52
N VAL A 133 12.53 -10.89 -4.48
CA VAL A 133 11.95 -9.55 -4.53
C VAL A 133 13.03 -8.53 -4.86
N ALA A 134 14.15 -8.52 -4.15
CA ALA A 134 15.23 -7.56 -4.40
C ALA A 134 15.83 -7.71 -5.80
N ALA A 135 15.98 -8.93 -6.31
CA ALA A 135 16.51 -9.21 -7.65
C ALA A 135 15.53 -8.81 -8.76
N LEU A 136 14.26 -9.25 -8.66
CA LEU A 136 13.25 -9.05 -9.70
C LEU A 136 12.73 -7.60 -9.77
N THR A 137 12.77 -6.88 -8.66
CA THR A 137 12.48 -5.42 -8.63
C THR A 137 13.69 -4.56 -8.99
N THR A 138 14.81 -5.18 -9.39
CA THR A 138 16.06 -4.50 -9.77
C THR A 138 16.72 -3.66 -8.67
N VAL A 139 16.36 -3.90 -7.39
CA VAL A 139 16.97 -3.22 -6.25
C VAL A 139 18.38 -3.76 -5.98
N GLY A 140 18.53 -5.08 -5.91
CA GLY A 140 19.82 -5.76 -5.85
C GLY A 140 20.73 -5.32 -4.69
N TYR A 141 20.27 -5.43 -3.43
CA TYR A 141 21.06 -5.05 -2.26
C TYR A 141 22.44 -5.73 -2.16
N GLY A 142 22.59 -6.94 -2.73
CA GLY A 142 23.83 -7.70 -2.70
C GLY A 142 24.11 -8.43 -1.39
N ASP A 143 23.14 -8.44 -0.47
CA ASP A 143 23.14 -9.19 0.78
C ASP A 143 23.02 -10.71 0.56
N ILE A 144 22.27 -11.10 -0.48
CA ILE A 144 22.05 -12.50 -0.89
C ILE A 144 22.30 -12.61 -2.40
N TYR A 145 23.06 -13.61 -2.83
CA TYR A 145 23.25 -13.89 -4.25
C TYR A 145 23.71 -15.34 -4.48
N PRO A 146 23.36 -15.95 -5.63
CA PRO A 146 23.80 -17.30 -5.95
C PRO A 146 25.31 -17.36 -6.22
N ILE A 147 25.99 -18.34 -5.64
CA ILE A 147 27.42 -18.59 -5.89
C ILE A 147 27.65 -19.84 -6.74
N THR A 148 26.65 -20.72 -6.86
CA THR A 148 26.79 -21.93 -7.68
C THR A 148 26.64 -21.57 -9.16
N PRO A 149 27.34 -22.26 -10.08
CA PRO A 149 27.17 -22.02 -11.52
C PRO A 149 25.72 -22.23 -11.98
N GLN A 150 25.03 -23.23 -11.42
CA GLN A 150 23.64 -23.52 -11.73
C GLN A 150 22.71 -22.41 -11.25
N GLY A 151 22.92 -21.90 -10.03
CA GLY A 151 22.16 -20.78 -9.48
C GLY A 151 22.39 -19.50 -10.26
N GLN A 152 23.62 -19.22 -10.70
CA GLN A 152 23.92 -18.06 -11.53
C GLN A 152 23.24 -18.12 -12.90
N ILE A 153 23.25 -19.28 -13.57
CA ILE A 153 22.54 -19.48 -14.85
C ILE A 153 21.04 -19.30 -14.66
N LEU A 154 20.46 -19.93 -13.64
CA LEU A 154 19.04 -19.80 -13.34
C LEU A 154 18.66 -18.34 -13.02
N GLY A 155 19.46 -17.67 -12.18
CA GLY A 155 19.28 -16.27 -11.81
C GLY A 155 19.32 -15.34 -13.02
N ALA A 156 20.24 -15.57 -13.96
CA ALA A 156 20.33 -14.79 -15.19
C ALA A 156 19.08 -14.95 -16.07
N ILE A 157 18.59 -16.18 -16.27
CA ILE A 157 17.37 -16.45 -17.03
C ILE A 157 16.15 -15.78 -16.37
N ILE A 158 16.02 -15.95 -15.05
CA ILE A 158 14.92 -15.38 -14.27
C ILE A 158 14.97 -13.85 -14.29
N ALA A 159 16.15 -13.23 -14.23
CA ALA A 159 16.28 -11.77 -14.29
C ALA A 159 15.74 -11.22 -15.62
N ILE A 160 16.08 -11.84 -16.75
CA ILE A 160 15.59 -11.43 -18.07
C ILE A 160 14.06 -11.54 -18.17
N ILE A 161 13.50 -12.68 -17.74
CA ILE A 161 12.05 -12.92 -17.77
C ILE A 161 11.32 -11.99 -16.79
N GLY A 162 11.89 -11.82 -15.60
CA GLY A 162 11.30 -11.10 -14.50
C GLY A 162 11.16 -9.61 -14.73
N ILE A 163 12.14 -8.97 -15.41
CA ILE A 163 12.05 -7.56 -15.79
C ILE A 163 10.76 -7.29 -16.59
N GLY A 164 10.42 -8.17 -17.53
CA GLY A 164 9.20 -8.02 -18.34
C GLY A 164 7.93 -8.12 -17.51
N ILE A 165 7.85 -9.15 -16.64
CA ILE A 165 6.64 -9.43 -15.85
C ILE A 165 6.43 -8.39 -14.74
N PHE A 166 7.49 -8.02 -14.01
CA PHE A 166 7.41 -7.02 -12.94
C PHE A 166 7.15 -5.59 -13.46
N ALA A 167 7.44 -5.31 -14.74
CA ALA A 167 7.10 -4.03 -15.36
C ALA A 167 5.62 -3.91 -15.75
N LEU A 168 4.87 -5.02 -15.85
CA LEU A 168 3.48 -5.01 -16.30
C LEU A 168 2.55 -4.13 -15.47
N PRO A 169 2.55 -4.17 -14.12
CA PRO A 169 1.66 -3.32 -13.32
C PRO A 169 1.88 -1.82 -13.57
N ALA A 170 3.15 -1.41 -13.74
CA ALA A 170 3.48 -0.04 -14.08
C ALA A 170 2.99 0.34 -15.49
N GLY A 171 3.16 -0.55 -16.46
CA GLY A 171 2.66 -0.37 -17.83
C GLY A 171 1.13 -0.27 -17.93
N ILE A 172 0.41 -1.13 -17.19
CA ILE A 172 -1.06 -1.13 -17.12
C ILE A 172 -1.58 0.18 -16.51
N LEU A 173 -0.93 0.69 -15.46
CA LEU A 173 -1.29 1.98 -14.88
C LEU A 173 -1.00 3.13 -15.86
N ALA A 174 0.15 3.11 -16.53
CA ALA A 174 0.53 4.14 -17.49
C ALA A 174 -0.41 4.20 -18.70
N SER A 175 -0.84 3.05 -19.23
CA SER A 175 -1.81 3.00 -20.32
C SER A 175 -3.17 3.51 -19.88
N GLY A 176 -3.59 3.20 -18.65
CA GLY A 176 -4.85 3.69 -18.11
C GLY A 176 -4.91 5.21 -17.88
N PHE A 177 -3.78 5.93 -17.80
CA PHE A 177 -3.77 7.40 -17.81
C PHE A 177 -3.84 8.01 -19.21
N SER A 178 -3.58 7.22 -20.25
CA SER A 178 -3.56 7.66 -21.65
C SER A 178 -4.87 7.37 -22.39
N GLU A 179 -5.78 6.63 -21.76
CA GLU A 179 -7.09 6.21 -22.25
C GLU A 179 -8.20 7.09 -21.63
#